data_AF-A0A8C6CQQ4-F1
#
_entry.id   AF-A0A8C6CQQ4-F1
#
_cell.length_a   1.000
_cell.length_b   1.000
_cell.length_c   1.000
_cell.angle_alpha   90.00
_cell.angle_beta   90.00
_cell.angle_gamma   90.00
#
_symmetry.space_group_name_H-M   'P 1'
#
loop_
_entity.id
_entity.type
_entity.pdbx_description
1 polymer ?
#
loop_
_entity_poly.entity_id
_entity_poly.type
_entity_poly.pdbx_seq_one_letter_code
_entity_poly.pdbx_strand_id
1 'polypeptide(L)'
;VGHGPRADMLPEIAAAVGFLSSLLRTRGCVNEQRLQVFRGALQAALTEHYKHHWFPEKPSKGSGYRCIRINHKMDPIISKVASQIGLSQPQLHRLLPSELTLWVDPYEVSYRIGEDGSICVLYQEAPVATSYGLLTCKNQMILGRSSPSKNYIMAVSS
;
A
#
# COMPACT_ATOMS: atom_id res chain seq x y z
N VAL A 1 -29.50 -10.24 0.87
CA VAL A 1 -28.23 -10.21 0.09
C VAL A 1 -27.11 -10.51 1.06
N GLY A 2 -26.54 -11.71 1.02
CA GLY A 2 -25.51 -12.13 1.98
C GLY A 2 -24.22 -11.36 1.75
N HIS A 3 -23.73 -10.67 2.78
CA HIS A 3 -22.37 -10.16 2.79
C HIS A 3 -21.46 -11.31 3.20
N GLY A 4 -20.57 -11.72 2.30
CA GLY A 4 -19.42 -12.55 2.67
C GLY A 4 -18.58 -11.85 3.74
N PRO A 5 -17.68 -12.58 4.43
CA PRO A 5 -16.79 -11.97 5.41
C PRO A 5 -16.01 -10.84 4.72
N ARG A 6 -16.28 -9.60 5.13
CA ARG A 6 -15.52 -8.44 4.66
C ARG A 6 -14.07 -8.69 5.06
N ALA A 7 -13.17 -8.79 4.09
CA ALA A 7 -11.75 -8.80 4.39
C ALA A 7 -11.43 -7.53 5.18
N ASP A 8 -10.83 -7.71 6.34
CA ASP A 8 -10.45 -6.63 7.23
C ASP A 8 -9.30 -5.83 6.59
N MET A 9 -9.44 -4.51 6.49
CA MET A 9 -8.45 -3.62 5.87
C MET A 9 -7.28 -3.27 6.81
N LEU A 10 -7.38 -3.69 8.07
CA LEU A 10 -6.41 -3.33 9.11
C LEU A 10 -4.98 -3.82 8.82
N PRO A 11 -4.72 -5.04 8.31
CA PRO A 11 -3.36 -5.49 8.00
C PRO A 11 -2.67 -4.58 6.96
N GLU A 12 -3.37 -4.22 5.88
CA GLU A 12 -2.85 -3.38 4.81
C GLU A 12 -2.61 -1.95 5.29
N ILE A 13 -3.57 -1.39 6.03
CA ILE A 13 -3.40 -0.07 6.63
C ILE A 13 -2.23 -0.06 7.62
N ALA A 14 -2.09 -1.10 8.45
CA ALA A 14 -0.98 -1.21 9.40
C ALA A 14 0.38 -1.27 8.70
N ALA A 15 0.49 -2.02 7.60
CA ALA A 15 1.72 -2.09 6.79
C ALA A 15 2.07 -0.72 6.19
N ALA A 16 1.10 -0.03 5.60
CA ALA A 16 1.29 1.31 5.03
C ALA A 16 1.71 2.34 6.10
N VAL A 17 1.03 2.36 7.24
CA VAL A 17 1.32 3.27 8.36
C VAL A 17 2.69 2.96 8.98
N GLY A 18 3.03 1.69 9.13
CA GLY A 18 4.34 1.24 9.59
C GLY A 18 5.47 1.74 8.70
N PHE A 19 5.31 1.62 7.38
CA PHE A 19 6.25 2.13 6.39
C PHE A 19 6.44 3.64 6.50
N LEU A 20 5.37 4.43 6.50
CA LEU A 20 5.44 5.90 6.65
C LEU A 20 6.11 6.31 7.98
N SER A 21 5.73 5.65 9.07
CA SER A 21 6.35 5.89 10.38
C SER A 21 7.84 5.54 10.40
N SER A 22 8.26 4.49 9.69
CA SER A 22 9.67 4.14 9.55
C SER A 22 10.47 5.24 8.85
N LEU A 23 9.91 5.88 7.81
CA LEU A 23 10.56 6.99 7.10
C LEU A 23 10.75 8.19 8.02
N LEU A 24 9.72 8.56 8.78
CA LEU A 24 9.79 9.66 9.75
C LEU A 24 10.83 9.41 10.86
N ARG A 25 10.93 8.16 11.34
CA ARG A 25 11.91 7.76 12.34
C ARG A 25 13.34 7.86 11.81
N THR A 26 13.60 7.25 10.66
CA THR A 26 14.96 7.15 10.08
C THR A 26 15.51 8.52 9.66
N ARG A 27 14.65 9.45 9.21
CA ARG A 27 15.10 10.75 8.70
C ARG A 27 14.95 11.91 9.68
N GLY A 28 14.09 11.80 10.70
CA GLY A 28 13.66 12.95 11.49
C GLY A 28 13.94 12.90 12.98
N CYS A 29 14.54 11.82 13.49
CA CYS A 29 14.72 11.61 14.93
C CYS A 29 13.41 11.82 15.73
N VAL A 30 12.25 11.51 15.13
CA VAL A 30 10.96 11.59 15.81
C VAL A 30 10.91 10.49 16.86
N ASN A 31 10.69 10.85 18.12
CA ASN A 31 10.70 9.88 19.22
C ASN A 31 9.55 8.86 19.09
N GLU A 32 9.75 7.68 19.68
CA GLU A 32 8.82 6.56 19.54
C GLU A 32 7.43 6.89 20.09
N GLN A 33 7.31 7.66 21.17
CA GLN A 33 6.02 8.07 21.72
C GLN A 33 5.18 8.87 20.72
N ARG A 34 5.78 9.87 20.06
CA ARG A 34 5.10 10.65 19.00
C ARG A 34 4.76 9.76 17.80
N LEU A 35 5.64 8.83 17.43
CA LEU A 35 5.38 7.89 16.35
C LEU A 35 4.20 6.95 16.67
N GLN A 36 4.06 6.48 17.91
CA GLN A 36 2.91 5.68 18.32
C GLN A 36 1.59 6.45 18.17
N VAL A 37 1.56 7.72 18.60
CA VAL A 37 0.40 8.60 18.41
C VAL A 37 0.10 8.79 16.90
N PHE A 38 1.13 9.05 16.09
CA PHE A 38 0.99 9.18 14.65
C PHE A 38 0.42 7.91 14.00
N ARG A 39 0.92 6.72 14.39
CA ARG A 39 0.44 5.45 13.84
C ARG A 39 -1.03 5.23 14.15
N GLY A 40 -1.43 5.35 15.42
CA GLY A 40 -2.82 5.15 15.81
C GLY A 40 -3.77 6.14 15.13
N ALA A 41 -3.40 7.43 15.09
CA ALA A 41 -4.21 8.46 14.45
C ALA A 41 -4.31 8.27 12.92
N LEU A 42 -3.23 7.86 12.26
CA LEU A 42 -3.23 7.61 10.82
C LEU A 42 -4.02 6.35 10.46
N GLN A 43 -3.88 5.27 11.22
CA GLN A 43 -4.71 4.07 11.05
C GLN A 43 -6.19 4.42 11.13
N ALA A 44 -6.62 5.13 12.17
CA ALA A 44 -8.01 5.53 12.32
C ALA A 44 -8.51 6.41 11.16
N ALA A 45 -7.71 7.39 10.73
CA ALA A 45 -8.08 8.28 9.64
C ALA A 45 -8.20 7.56 8.29
N LEU A 46 -7.29 6.62 7.99
CA LEU A 46 -7.34 5.84 6.75
C LEU A 46 -8.49 4.83 6.76
N THR A 47 -8.74 4.15 7.89
CA THR A 47 -9.88 3.24 8.03
C THR A 47 -11.20 3.97 7.75
N GLU A 48 -11.39 5.15 8.35
CA GLU A 48 -12.57 5.98 8.10
C GLU A 48 -12.64 6.46 6.65
N HIS A 49 -11.51 6.85 6.04
CA HIS A 49 -11.47 7.31 4.66
C HIS A 49 -11.81 6.18 3.66
N TYR A 50 -11.37 4.95 3.92
CA TYR A 50 -11.51 3.80 3.02
C TYR A 50 -12.82 3.02 3.20
N LYS A 51 -13.60 3.27 4.27
CA LYS A 51 -14.76 2.46 4.68
C LYS A 51 -15.79 2.14 3.58
N HIS A 52 -15.97 3.02 2.60
CA HIS A 52 -16.92 2.84 1.47
C HIS A 52 -16.22 2.61 0.13
N HIS A 53 -14.89 2.53 0.15
CA HIS A 53 -14.03 2.38 -1.01
C HIS A 53 -13.13 1.16 -0.85
N TRP A 54 -13.54 0.13 -0.12
CA TRP A 54 -12.80 -1.12 0.07
C TRP A 54 -13.57 -2.27 -0.57
N PHE A 55 -13.00 -2.89 -1.61
CA PHE A 55 -13.67 -3.92 -2.40
C PHE A 55 -12.77 -5.16 -2.55
N PRO A 56 -12.74 -6.08 -1.58
CA PRO A 56 -11.85 -7.25 -1.61
C PRO A 56 -12.03 -8.12 -2.86
N GLU A 57 -13.24 -8.22 -3.40
CA GLU A 57 -13.52 -9.00 -4.62
C GLU A 57 -12.97 -8.34 -5.89
N LYS A 58 -12.65 -7.05 -5.83
CA LYS A 58 -12.06 -6.27 -6.92
C LYS A 58 -11.01 -5.31 -6.35
N PRO A 59 -9.82 -5.81 -5.93
CA PRO A 59 -8.85 -5.02 -5.15
C PRO A 59 -8.47 -3.68 -5.80
N SER A 60 -8.31 -3.65 -7.12
CA SER A 60 -7.98 -2.43 -7.87
C SER A 60 -9.10 -1.39 -7.92
N LYS A 61 -10.36 -1.76 -7.65
CA LYS A 61 -11.48 -0.81 -7.61
C LYS A 61 -11.27 0.15 -6.45
N GLY A 62 -11.22 1.45 -6.74
CA GLY A 62 -10.98 2.48 -5.74
C GLY A 62 -9.51 2.64 -5.32
N SER A 63 -8.56 1.90 -5.93
CA SER A 63 -7.13 2.00 -5.60
C SER A 63 -6.61 3.44 -5.74
N GLY A 64 -6.98 4.15 -6.82
CA GLY A 64 -6.61 5.57 -6.99
C GLY A 64 -7.19 6.50 -5.92
N TYR A 65 -8.35 6.19 -5.33
CA TYR A 65 -8.94 6.96 -4.22
C TYR A 65 -8.19 6.70 -2.91
N ARG A 66 -7.78 5.44 -2.66
CA ARG A 66 -7.02 5.05 -1.47
C ARG A 66 -5.53 5.38 -1.57
N CYS A 67 -5.04 5.67 -2.77
CA CYS A 67 -3.65 5.98 -3.02
C CYS A 67 -3.18 7.18 -2.19
N ILE A 68 -2.13 6.98 -1.41
CA ILE A 68 -1.44 8.04 -0.69
C ILE A 68 -0.34 8.58 -1.60
N ARG A 69 -0.41 9.86 -1.94
CA ARG A 69 0.55 10.48 -2.87
C ARG A 69 1.22 11.71 -2.24
N ILE A 70 2.54 11.74 -2.35
CA ILE A 70 3.37 12.87 -1.98
C ILE A 70 4.15 13.29 -3.22
N ASN A 71 4.04 14.55 -3.60
CA ASN A 71 4.84 15.20 -4.63
C ASN A 71 5.13 16.64 -4.17
N HIS A 72 4.96 17.64 -5.04
CA HIS A 72 4.91 19.05 -4.64
C HIS A 72 3.78 19.35 -3.64
N LYS A 73 2.76 18.48 -3.56
CA LYS A 73 1.67 18.52 -2.59
C LYS A 73 1.79 17.34 -1.62
N MET A 74 1.64 17.63 -0.33
CA MET A 74 1.55 16.62 0.72
C MET A 74 0.14 16.01 0.73
N ASP A 75 0.06 14.70 0.98
CA ASP A 75 -1.22 14.04 1.23
C ASP A 75 -1.97 14.73 2.39
N PRO A 76 -3.25 15.10 2.23
CA PRO A 76 -3.97 15.88 3.24
C PRO A 76 -4.20 15.10 4.54
N ILE A 77 -4.36 13.77 4.48
CA ILE A 77 -4.55 12.94 5.68
C ILE A 77 -3.23 12.86 6.44
N ILE A 78 -2.12 12.59 5.77
CA ILE A 78 -0.78 12.61 6.38
C ILE A 78 -0.52 13.97 7.01
N SER A 79 -0.74 15.07 6.27
CA SER A 79 -0.47 16.41 6.78
C SER A 79 -1.29 16.72 8.04
N LYS A 80 -2.59 16.36 8.06
CA LYS A 80 -3.49 16.57 9.19
C LYS A 80 -3.10 15.72 10.41
N VAL A 81 -2.69 14.48 10.22
CA VAL A 81 -2.32 13.60 11.33
C VAL A 81 -0.95 13.98 11.89
N ALA A 82 0.01 14.26 11.01
CA ALA A 82 1.35 14.66 11.41
C ALA A 82 1.36 16.00 12.18
N SER A 83 0.46 16.93 11.86
CA SER A 83 0.37 18.18 12.62
C SER A 83 -0.04 17.96 14.08
N GLN A 84 -0.80 16.91 14.39
CA GLN A 84 -1.19 16.56 15.76
C GLN A 84 0.01 16.14 16.61
N ILE A 85 1.03 15.57 15.98
CA ILE A 85 2.29 15.25 16.65
C ILE A 85 3.32 16.36 16.51
N GLY A 86 2.94 17.57 16.06
CA GLY A 86 3.82 18.73 15.95
C GLY A 86 4.79 18.69 14.77
N LEU A 87 4.46 17.97 13.69
CA LEU A 87 5.20 18.04 12.42
C LEU A 87 4.48 18.97 11.44
N SER A 88 5.16 20.02 11.03
CA SER A 88 4.70 20.93 9.97
C SER A 88 4.86 20.32 8.57
N GLN A 89 4.09 20.82 7.60
CA GLN A 89 4.20 20.36 6.22
C GLN A 89 5.62 20.53 5.62
N PRO A 90 6.36 21.64 5.85
CA PRO A 90 7.75 21.75 5.42
C PRO A 90 8.67 20.70 6.06
N GLN A 91 8.45 20.35 7.33
CA GLN A 91 9.18 19.23 7.95
C GLN A 91 8.86 17.92 7.23
N LEU A 92 7.59 17.63 6.93
CA LEU A 92 7.21 16.42 6.20
C LEU A 92 7.90 16.33 4.83
N HIS A 93 7.95 17.41 4.06
CA HIS A 93 8.65 17.42 2.76
C HIS A 93 10.17 17.17 2.88
N ARG A 94 10.80 17.51 4.02
CA ARG A 94 12.20 17.14 4.28
C ARG A 94 12.36 15.69 4.74
N LEU A 95 11.38 15.17 5.47
CA LEU A 95 11.46 13.86 6.13
C LEU A 95 10.92 12.70 5.29
N LEU A 96 10.06 12.96 4.31
CA LEU A 96 9.50 11.95 3.42
C LEU A 96 10.15 12.07 2.03
N PRO A 97 10.10 11.02 1.20
CA PRO A 97 10.51 11.14 -0.20
C PRO A 97 9.74 12.26 -0.89
N SER A 98 10.44 13.04 -1.73
CA SER A 98 9.85 14.15 -2.49
C SER A 98 8.76 13.67 -3.44
N GLU A 99 8.89 12.42 -3.92
CA GLU A 99 7.91 11.75 -4.75
C GLU A 99 7.68 10.34 -4.22
N LEU A 100 6.49 10.12 -3.65
CA LEU A 100 6.04 8.84 -3.15
C LEU A 100 4.63 8.59 -3.65
N THR A 101 4.39 7.39 -4.18
CA THR A 101 3.04 6.88 -4.42
C THR A 101 2.92 5.56 -3.67
N LEU A 102 1.93 5.43 -2.81
CA LEU A 102 1.70 4.27 -1.95
C LEU A 102 0.26 3.80 -2.16
N TRP A 103 0.10 2.59 -2.69
CA TRP A 103 -1.18 1.94 -2.90
C TRP A 103 -1.48 1.03 -1.72
N VAL A 104 -2.69 1.17 -1.18
CA VAL A 104 -3.19 0.37 -0.05
C VAL A 104 -4.47 -0.30 -0.53
N ASP A 105 -4.31 -1.51 -1.05
CA ASP A 105 -5.36 -2.26 -1.72
C ASP A 105 -5.63 -3.57 -0.97
N PRO A 106 -6.83 -4.16 -1.05
CA PRO A 106 -7.08 -5.47 -0.45
C PRO A 106 -6.02 -6.47 -0.88
N TYR A 107 -5.41 -7.14 0.11
CA TYR A 107 -4.37 -8.14 -0.04
C TYR A 107 -3.01 -7.65 -0.56
N GLU A 108 -2.82 -6.35 -0.82
CA GLU A 108 -1.53 -5.82 -1.29
C GLU A 108 -1.29 -4.36 -0.86
N VAL A 109 -0.10 -4.11 -0.32
CA VAL A 109 0.43 -2.76 -0.15
C VAL A 109 1.70 -2.65 -0.97
N SER A 110 1.74 -1.71 -1.89
CA SER A 110 2.90 -1.48 -2.76
C SER A 110 3.18 0.01 -2.90
N TYR A 111 4.42 0.36 -3.23
CA TYR A 111 4.83 1.75 -3.35
C TYR A 111 5.83 1.97 -4.47
N ARG A 112 5.95 3.24 -4.87
CA ARG A 112 6.97 3.75 -5.78
C ARG A 112 7.58 5.03 -5.21
N ILE A 113 8.91 5.13 -5.25
CA ILE A 113 9.64 6.37 -4.93
C ILE A 113 10.25 6.93 -6.23
N GLY A 114 9.95 8.20 -6.54
CA GLY A 114 10.29 8.82 -7.83
C GLY A 114 9.28 8.50 -8.94
N GLU A 115 9.22 9.33 -9.97
CA GLU A 115 8.39 9.09 -11.16
C GLU A 115 8.78 7.78 -11.89
N ASP A 116 10.08 7.56 -12.07
CA ASP A 116 10.66 6.39 -12.76
C ASP A 116 11.08 5.25 -11.81
N GLY A 117 10.63 5.29 -10.55
CA GLY A 117 10.96 4.28 -9.55
C GLY A 117 10.36 2.90 -9.85
N SER A 118 11.03 1.85 -9.39
CA SER A 118 10.44 0.50 -9.36
C SER A 118 9.28 0.42 -8.38
N ILE A 119 8.31 -0.44 -8.68
CA ILE A 119 7.26 -0.82 -7.72
C ILE A 119 7.83 -1.85 -6.75
N CYS A 120 7.69 -1.57 -5.46
CA CYS A 120 8.07 -2.46 -4.38
C CYS A 120 6.82 -2.87 -3.57
N VAL A 121 6.72 -4.15 -3.23
CA VAL A 121 5.63 -4.69 -2.41
C VAL A 121 6.06 -4.70 -0.94
N LEU A 122 5.25 -4.08 -0.08
CA LEU A 122 5.44 -4.01 1.38
C LEU A 122 4.67 -5.11 2.11
N TYR A 123 3.49 -5.44 1.61
CA TYR A 123 2.62 -6.47 2.15
C TYR A 123 1.89 -7.15 1.01
N GLN A 124 1.73 -8.46 1.11
CA GLN A 124 0.94 -9.24 0.18
C GLN A 124 0.37 -10.46 0.91
N GLU A 125 -0.91 -10.72 0.69
CA GLU A 125 -1.59 -11.92 1.17
C GLU A 125 -2.35 -12.60 0.03
N ALA A 126 -2.56 -13.91 0.12
CA ALA A 126 -3.42 -14.59 -0.84
C ALA A 126 -4.89 -14.31 -0.48
N PRO A 127 -5.77 -13.95 -1.45
CA PRO A 127 -7.19 -13.87 -1.18
C PRO A 127 -7.66 -15.20 -0.62
N VAL A 128 -8.38 -15.18 0.52
CA VAL A 128 -8.98 -16.40 1.06
C VAL A 128 -9.99 -16.88 0.01
N ALA A 129 -9.63 -17.92 -0.72
CA ALA A 129 -10.52 -18.54 -1.68
C ALA A 129 -11.71 -19.08 -0.90
N THR A 130 -12.82 -18.36 -0.93
CA THR A 130 -14.06 -18.90 -0.39
C THR A 130 -14.38 -20.18 -1.15
N SER A 131 -14.38 -21.28 -0.41
CA SER A 131 -14.73 -22.62 -0.86
C SER A 131 -16.24 -22.74 -1.14
N TYR A 132 -16.76 -21.92 -2.06
CA TYR A 132 -17.98 -22.30 -2.77
C TYR A 132 -17.54 -23.19 -3.92
N GLY A 133 -17.92 -24.47 -3.87
CA GLY A 133 -17.44 -25.53 -4.75
C GLY A 133 -17.50 -25.18 -6.24
N LEU A 134 -16.39 -24.68 -6.78
CA LEU A 134 -16.11 -24.72 -8.20
C LEU A 134 -15.10 -25.84 -8.42
N LEU A 135 -15.61 -26.99 -8.87
CA LEU A 135 -14.82 -28.05 -9.48
C LEU A 135 -14.00 -27.42 -10.61
N THR A 136 -12.69 -27.24 -10.40
CA THR A 136 -11.78 -26.84 -11.47
C THR A 136 -11.13 -28.08 -12.06
N CYS A 137 -11.25 -28.27 -13.37
CA CYS A 137 -10.53 -29.27 -14.15
C CYS A 137 -9.07 -28.86 -14.39
N LYS A 138 -8.37 -28.40 -13.33
CA LYS A 138 -6.96 -27.99 -13.41
C LYS A 138 -6.07 -28.57 -12.30
N ASN A 139 -6.45 -29.73 -11.74
CA ASN A 139 -5.52 -30.60 -11.00
C ASN A 139 -4.77 -31.60 -11.93
N GLN A 140 -4.41 -31.15 -13.13
CA GLN A 140 -3.44 -31.83 -13.98
C GLN A 140 -2.43 -30.78 -14.42
N MET A 141 -1.29 -30.75 -13.73
CA MET A 141 0.08 -30.42 -14.22
C MET A 141 1.06 -30.35 -13.03
N ILE A 142 0.91 -31.25 -12.05
CA ILE A 142 2.03 -31.63 -11.17
C ILE A 142 2.88 -32.63 -11.96
N LEU A 143 3.72 -32.13 -12.88
CA LEU A 143 5.04 -32.67 -13.22
C LEU A 143 5.68 -31.82 -14.34
N GLY A 144 6.74 -31.08 -13.99
CA GLY A 144 7.81 -30.69 -14.91
C GLY A 144 7.58 -29.44 -15.78
N ARG A 145 8.33 -28.37 -15.48
CA ARG A 145 9.37 -27.81 -16.35
C ARG A 145 9.93 -26.50 -15.76
N SER A 146 11.25 -26.42 -15.76
CA SER A 146 12.08 -25.27 -15.45
C SER A 146 11.61 -24.02 -16.21
N SER A 147 11.52 -22.88 -15.51
CA SER A 147 11.24 -21.56 -16.10
C SER A 147 12.23 -21.23 -17.23
N PRO A 148 11.78 -20.74 -18.40
CA PRO A 148 12.66 -19.99 -19.29
C PRO A 148 12.72 -18.52 -18.87
N SER A 149 13.92 -17.97 -18.81
CA SER A 149 14.17 -16.54 -18.66
C SER A 149 13.65 -15.78 -19.89
N LYS A 150 12.90 -14.69 -19.66
CA LYS A 150 12.51 -13.76 -20.73
C LYS A 150 13.63 -12.75 -20.94
N ASN A 151 14.38 -12.91 -22.02
CA ASN A 151 15.25 -11.87 -22.58
C ASN A 151 14.44 -10.98 -23.51
N TYR A 152 14.49 -9.67 -23.31
CA TYR A 152 13.97 -8.67 -24.25
C TYR A 152 15.17 -8.13 -25.05
N ILE A 153 15.23 -8.41 -26.35
CA ILE A 153 16.13 -7.74 -27.29
C ILE A 153 15.30 -6.71 -28.06
N MET A 154 15.61 -5.43 -27.88
CA MET A 154 15.13 -4.34 -28.72
C MET A 154 16.13 -4.15 -29.86
N ALA A 155 15.69 -4.34 -31.11
CA ALA A 155 16.48 -4.02 -32.29
C ALA A 155 16.54 -2.49 -32.48
N VAL A 156 17.73 -1.96 -32.76
CA VAL A 156 17.93 -0.63 -33.33
C VAL A 156 18.44 -0.80 -34.76
N SER A 157 17.71 -0.21 -35.70
CA SER A 157 18.13 -0.10 -37.10
C SER A 157 18.89 1.21 -37.29
N SER A 158 20.02 1.14 -37.99
CA SER A 158 20.73 2.30 -38.57
C SER A 158 20.29 2.54 -40.00
#